data_AF-X0VA56-F1
#
_entry.id   AF-X0VA56-F1
#
_cell.length_a   1.000
_cell.length_b   1.000
_cell.length_c   1.000
_cell.angle_alpha   90.00
_cell.angle_beta   90.00
_cell.angle_gamma   90.00
#
_symmetry.space_group_name_H-M   'P 1'
#
loop_
_entity.id
_entity.type
_entity.pdbx_description
1 polymer ?
#
loop_
_entity_poly.entity_id
_entity_poly.type
_entity_poly.pdbx_seq_one_letter_code
_entity_poly.pdbx_strand_id
1 'polypeptide(L)'
;MTEPNPGYNKETTASWQENYRSMIASAEEAIARIRPGQRVFIGTGCAQPQVLVKALVNRAAELEDIEIIHLLSLAEPSYGHKELAKHFHIHSFFIGSNINEMQELGDYTPIFLSDIPRLFRSGELPVDVALIQTTPPNEQGMCSLGISVDITKSAAENAGFVIAQVNPQMPWTMGDNLLYV
;
A
#
# COMPACT_ATOMS: atom_id res chain seq x y z
N MET A 1 15.64 54.58 -1.75
CA MET A 1 14.26 54.16 -1.40
C MET A 1 13.80 53.26 -2.52
N THR A 2 13.94 51.95 -2.35
CA THR A 2 13.45 50.95 -3.31
C THR A 2 12.07 50.50 -2.84
N GLU A 3 11.08 50.62 -3.72
CA GLU A 3 9.70 50.17 -3.49
C GLU A 3 9.64 48.65 -3.26
N PRO A 4 8.70 48.13 -2.44
CA PRO A 4 8.48 46.70 -2.31
C PRO A 4 7.73 46.17 -3.54
N ASN A 5 8.28 45.10 -4.12
CA ASN A 5 7.71 44.35 -5.24
C ASN A 5 6.32 43.77 -4.86
N PRO A 6 5.25 44.02 -5.65
CA PRO A 6 3.92 43.52 -5.34
C PRO A 6 3.73 42.08 -5.83
N GLY A 7 3.16 41.23 -4.98
CA GLY A 7 2.38 40.08 -5.43
C GLY A 7 3.14 38.76 -5.62
N TYR A 8 3.66 38.20 -4.52
CA TYR A 8 3.72 36.74 -4.42
C TYR A 8 2.34 36.28 -3.92
N ASN A 9 1.48 35.84 -4.83
CA ASN A 9 0.20 35.21 -4.49
C ASN A 9 0.50 33.94 -3.68
N LYS A 10 0.26 34.02 -2.37
CA LYS A 10 0.07 32.82 -1.54
C LYS A 10 -1.26 32.21 -1.95
N GLU A 11 -1.24 31.36 -2.98
CA GLU A 11 -2.24 30.30 -3.05
C GLU A 11 -2.13 29.51 -1.75
N THR A 12 -3.20 29.54 -0.96
CA THR A 12 -3.27 28.93 0.37
C THR A 12 -3.18 27.42 0.22
N THR A 13 -1.97 26.86 0.14
CA THR A 13 -1.76 25.43 0.29
C THR A 13 -2.14 25.08 1.72
N ALA A 14 -3.18 24.25 1.89
CA ALA A 14 -3.60 23.79 3.20
C ALA A 14 -2.41 23.16 3.94
N SER A 15 -2.35 23.36 5.26
CA SER A 15 -1.29 22.79 6.09
C SER A 15 -1.30 21.27 5.99
N TRP A 16 -0.14 20.61 6.16
CA TRP A 16 -0.07 19.14 6.10
C TRP A 16 -1.02 18.48 7.10
N GLN A 17 -1.28 19.14 8.23
CA GLN A 17 -2.22 18.69 9.24
C GLN A 17 -3.67 18.72 8.74
N GLU A 18 -4.06 19.73 7.96
CA GLU A 18 -5.39 19.82 7.35
C GLU A 18 -5.56 18.76 6.26
N ASN A 19 -4.55 18.59 5.40
CA ASN A 19 -4.53 17.53 4.39
C ASN A 19 -4.66 16.16 5.07
N TYR A 20 -3.82 15.88 6.07
CA TYR A 20 -3.85 14.63 6.82
C TYR A 20 -5.22 14.37 7.45
N ARG A 21 -5.81 15.36 8.13
CA ARG A 21 -7.16 15.22 8.71
C ARG A 21 -8.22 14.89 7.66
N SER A 22 -8.13 15.46 6.46
CA SER A 22 -9.08 15.19 5.37
C SER A 22 -8.95 13.79 4.77
N MET A 23 -7.80 13.12 4.96
CA MET A 23 -7.55 11.77 4.46
C MET A 23 -7.92 10.66 5.46
N ILE A 24 -8.17 11.00 6.73
CA ILE A 24 -8.55 10.01 7.74
C ILE A 24 -9.95 9.47 7.44
N ALA A 25 -10.05 8.15 7.35
CA ALA A 25 -11.27 7.42 7.09
C ALA A 25 -11.26 6.08 7.85
N SER A 26 -12.43 5.45 7.99
CA SER A 26 -12.52 4.06 8.42
C SER A 26 -11.91 3.11 7.37
N ALA A 27 -11.60 1.87 7.77
CA ALA A 27 -11.05 0.89 6.84
C ALA A 27 -12.04 0.57 5.72
N GLU A 28 -13.33 0.49 6.03
CA GLU A 28 -14.41 0.25 5.09
C GLU A 28 -14.53 1.39 4.07
N GLU A 29 -14.50 2.65 4.52
CA GLU A 29 -14.53 3.83 3.64
C GLU A 29 -13.31 3.90 2.72
N ALA A 30 -12.12 3.60 3.24
CA ALA A 30 -10.89 3.60 2.46
C ALA A 30 -10.91 2.50 1.39
N ILE A 31 -11.30 1.27 1.76
CA ILE A 31 -11.37 0.12 0.86
C ILE A 31 -12.52 0.24 -0.17
N ALA A 32 -13.59 0.98 0.14
CA ALA A 32 -14.66 1.28 -0.81
C ALA A 32 -14.17 1.99 -2.08
N ARG A 33 -12.99 2.62 -2.03
CA ARG A 33 -12.37 3.27 -3.19
C ARG A 33 -11.74 2.29 -4.19
N ILE A 34 -11.49 1.05 -3.79
CA ILE A 34 -10.97 0.00 -4.67
C ILE A 34 -12.09 -0.45 -5.61
N ARG A 35 -11.76 -0.59 -6.88
CA ARG A 35 -12.69 -0.93 -7.97
C ARG A 35 -12.34 -2.31 -8.54
N PRO A 36 -13.32 -3.06 -9.07
CA PRO A 36 -13.06 -4.28 -9.82
C PRO A 36 -12.01 -4.08 -10.93
N GLY A 37 -11.20 -5.12 -11.20
CA GLY A 37 -10.14 -5.08 -12.21
C GLY A 37 -8.83 -4.40 -11.78
N GLN A 38 -8.72 -3.94 -10.53
CA GLN A 38 -7.51 -3.26 -10.04
C GLN A 38 -6.46 -4.21 -9.48
N ARG A 39 -5.19 -3.82 -9.65
CA ARG A 39 -4.03 -4.43 -9.00
C ARG A 39 -3.79 -3.81 -7.64
N VAL A 40 -3.88 -4.62 -6.60
CA VAL A 40 -3.72 -4.22 -5.21
C VAL A 40 -2.44 -4.81 -4.63
N PHE A 41 -1.47 -3.97 -4.32
CA PHE A 41 -0.29 -4.35 -3.56
C PHE A 41 -0.60 -4.40 -2.07
N ILE A 42 -0.13 -5.46 -1.39
CA ILE A 42 -0.27 -5.60 0.06
C ILE A 42 1.12 -5.56 0.70
N GLY A 43 1.28 -4.69 1.70
CA GLY A 43 2.51 -4.56 2.48
C GLY A 43 3.00 -5.89 3.05
N THR A 44 4.31 -6.04 3.13
CA THR A 44 4.96 -7.34 3.28
C THR A 44 5.31 -7.67 4.74
N GLY A 45 5.65 -8.94 4.98
CA GLY A 45 6.20 -9.45 6.24
C GLY A 45 5.28 -9.20 7.42
N CYS A 46 5.85 -8.62 8.49
CA CYS A 46 5.09 -8.20 9.67
C CYS A 46 4.36 -6.86 9.49
N ALA A 47 4.62 -6.14 8.39
CA ALA A 47 3.99 -4.85 8.11
C ALA A 47 2.68 -4.97 7.31
N GLN A 48 2.22 -6.19 7.00
CA GLN A 48 0.91 -6.39 6.37
C GLN A 48 -0.18 -5.62 7.13
N PRO A 49 -0.93 -4.71 6.48
CA PRO A 49 -1.97 -3.93 7.15
C PRO A 49 -3.22 -4.78 7.39
N GLN A 50 -3.24 -5.52 8.49
CA GLN A 50 -4.26 -6.51 8.81
C GLN A 50 -5.69 -5.95 8.83
N VAL A 51 -5.88 -4.70 9.27
CA VAL A 51 -7.21 -4.06 9.32
C VAL A 51 -7.72 -3.80 7.90
N LEU A 52 -6.84 -3.32 7.02
CA LEU A 52 -7.18 -3.07 5.61
C LEU A 52 -7.42 -4.38 4.86
N VAL A 53 -6.60 -5.40 5.10
CA VAL A 53 -6.79 -6.75 4.54
C VAL A 53 -8.13 -7.34 4.95
N LYS A 54 -8.50 -7.22 6.23
CA LYS A 54 -9.81 -7.70 6.72
C LYS A 54 -10.96 -6.97 6.04
N ALA A 55 -10.89 -5.64 5.90
CA ALA A 55 -11.90 -4.85 5.21
C ALA A 55 -12.01 -5.22 3.72
N LEU A 56 -10.87 -5.47 3.05
CA LEU A 56 -10.83 -5.95 1.66
C LEU A 56 -11.53 -7.30 1.49
N VAL A 57 -11.21 -8.28 2.34
CA VAL A 57 -11.82 -9.62 2.30
C VAL A 57 -13.31 -9.57 2.61
N ASN A 58 -13.73 -8.75 3.57
CA ASN A 58 -15.16 -8.57 3.88
C ASN A 58 -15.97 -8.03 2.69
N ARG A 59 -15.32 -7.30 1.78
CA ARG A 59 -15.92 -6.73 0.56
C ARG A 59 -15.71 -7.60 -0.68
N ALA A 60 -15.07 -8.77 -0.57
CA ALA A 60 -14.67 -9.58 -1.72
C ALA A 60 -15.84 -9.88 -2.67
N ALA A 61 -17.05 -10.11 -2.16
CA ALA A 61 -18.23 -10.39 -2.98
C ALA A 61 -18.62 -9.28 -3.98
N GLU A 62 -18.18 -8.03 -3.74
CA GLU A 62 -18.42 -6.88 -4.63
C GLU A 62 -17.24 -6.61 -5.58
N LEU A 63 -16.14 -7.32 -5.39
CA LEU A 63 -14.88 -7.12 -6.09
C LEU A 63 -14.66 -8.30 -7.04
N GLU A 64 -14.70 -8.01 -8.33
CA GLU A 64 -14.38 -8.98 -9.37
C GLU A 64 -13.01 -8.65 -9.96
N ASP A 65 -12.25 -9.69 -10.30
CA ASP A 65 -10.98 -9.56 -11.04
C ASP A 65 -9.94 -8.66 -10.34
N ILE A 66 -9.84 -8.75 -9.01
CA ILE A 66 -8.78 -8.07 -8.28
C ILE A 66 -7.51 -8.92 -8.32
N GLU A 67 -6.42 -8.34 -8.82
CA GLU A 67 -5.11 -8.97 -8.78
C GLU A 67 -4.36 -8.50 -7.51
N ILE A 68 -4.02 -9.44 -6.62
CA ILE A 68 -3.26 -9.15 -5.40
C ILE A 68 -1.77 -9.35 -5.68
N ILE A 69 -0.98 -8.28 -5.61
CA ILE A 69 0.47 -8.36 -5.69
C ILE A 69 1.02 -8.70 -4.30
N HIS A 70 1.63 -9.88 -4.21
CA HIS A 70 2.11 -10.47 -2.96
C HIS A 70 3.61 -10.78 -3.04
N LEU A 71 4.32 -10.61 -1.93
CA LEU A 71 5.70 -11.08 -1.76
C LEU A 71 5.77 -12.06 -0.59
N LEU A 72 5.86 -11.55 0.63
CA LEU A 72 5.95 -12.36 1.84
C LEU A 72 4.90 -11.84 2.81
N SER A 73 4.14 -12.74 3.46
CA SER A 73 3.33 -12.40 4.63
C SER A 73 3.66 -13.35 5.79
N LEU A 74 3.87 -12.77 6.97
CA LEU A 74 3.99 -13.52 8.22
C LEU A 74 2.66 -13.64 8.97
N ALA A 75 1.70 -12.76 8.66
CA ALA A 75 0.31 -12.94 9.07
C ALA A 75 -0.40 -13.91 8.14
N GLU A 76 -1.51 -14.48 8.60
CA GLU A 76 -2.39 -15.27 7.73
C GLU A 76 -2.87 -14.40 6.54
N PRO A 77 -2.58 -14.80 5.29
CA PRO A 77 -3.02 -14.08 4.11
C PRO A 77 -4.47 -14.47 3.77
N SER A 78 -5.45 -13.95 4.52
CA SER A 78 -6.87 -14.36 4.36
C SER A 78 -7.44 -14.11 2.96
N TYR A 79 -6.88 -13.18 2.19
CA TYR A 79 -7.21 -12.98 0.76
C TYR A 79 -6.80 -14.18 -0.14
N GLY A 80 -5.97 -15.07 0.38
CA GLY A 80 -5.49 -16.28 -0.28
C GLY A 80 -6.28 -17.55 0.07
N HIS A 81 -7.44 -17.44 0.71
CA HIS A 81 -8.31 -18.58 0.97
C HIS A 81 -9.05 -19.02 -0.30
N LYS A 82 -9.22 -20.33 -0.50
CA LYS A 82 -9.81 -20.89 -1.73
C LYS A 82 -11.23 -20.41 -2.01
N GLU A 83 -12.01 -20.06 -0.98
CA GLU A 83 -13.36 -19.52 -1.18
C GLU A 83 -13.37 -18.15 -1.88
N LEU A 84 -12.23 -17.44 -1.85
CA LEU A 84 -12.06 -16.12 -2.44
C LEU A 84 -11.41 -16.16 -3.84
N ALA A 85 -11.10 -17.36 -4.36
CA ALA A 85 -10.49 -17.58 -5.67
C ALA A 85 -11.22 -16.90 -6.84
N LYS A 86 -12.55 -16.74 -6.70
CA LYS A 86 -13.40 -16.07 -7.71
C LYS A 86 -13.29 -14.54 -7.70
N HIS A 87 -12.70 -13.97 -6.65
CA HIS A 87 -12.62 -12.53 -6.42
C HIS A 87 -11.18 -12.03 -6.52
N PHE A 88 -10.23 -12.83 -6.02
CA PHE A 88 -8.82 -12.48 -5.94
C PHE A 88 -7.98 -13.44 -6.77
N HIS A 89 -7.22 -12.89 -7.72
CA HIS A 89 -6.12 -13.58 -8.41
C HIS A 89 -4.80 -13.18 -7.75
N ILE A 90 -4.01 -14.14 -7.29
CA ILE A 90 -2.78 -13.83 -6.56
C ILE A 90 -1.60 -13.77 -7.52
N HIS A 91 -0.94 -12.63 -7.62
CA HIS A 91 0.36 -12.51 -8.29
C HIS A 91 1.47 -12.54 -7.22
N SER A 92 2.13 -13.67 -7.06
CA SER A 92 3.16 -13.85 -6.05
C SER A 92 4.59 -13.75 -6.62
N PHE A 93 5.46 -13.06 -5.89
CA PHE A 93 6.91 -13.03 -6.13
C PHE A 93 7.71 -13.94 -5.21
N PHE A 94 7.06 -14.57 -4.22
CA PHE A 94 7.74 -15.45 -3.29
C PHE A 94 6.80 -16.52 -2.75
N ILE A 95 7.25 -17.77 -2.71
CA ILE A 95 6.49 -18.91 -2.18
C ILE A 95 7.03 -19.25 -0.80
N GLY A 96 6.28 -18.90 0.24
CA GLY A 96 6.54 -19.25 1.64
C GLY A 96 5.68 -20.42 2.13
N SER A 97 5.88 -20.83 3.38
CA SER A 97 5.12 -21.92 4.02
C SER A 97 3.61 -21.67 4.06
N ASN A 98 3.20 -20.39 4.04
CA ASN A 98 1.81 -19.96 4.18
C ASN A 98 1.04 -19.95 2.85
N ILE A 99 1.66 -20.39 1.75
CA ILE A 99 1.13 -20.30 0.37
C ILE A 99 0.59 -21.64 -0.17
N ASN A 100 0.65 -22.74 0.59
CA ASN A 100 0.18 -24.05 0.09
C ASN A 100 -1.27 -24.04 -0.42
N GLU A 101 -2.13 -23.18 0.12
CA GLU A 101 -3.52 -23.01 -0.36
C GLU A 101 -3.65 -21.99 -1.50
N MET A 102 -2.68 -21.08 -1.65
CA MET A 102 -2.64 -20.00 -2.62
C MET A 102 -2.02 -20.40 -3.97
N GLN A 103 -1.27 -21.51 -4.04
CA GLN A 103 -0.63 -21.95 -5.30
C GLN A 103 -1.63 -22.28 -6.42
N GLU A 104 -2.84 -22.69 -6.07
CA GLU A 104 -3.91 -22.94 -7.04
C GLU A 104 -4.73 -21.68 -7.39
N LEU A 105 -4.43 -20.55 -6.75
CA LEU A 105 -5.21 -19.31 -6.80
C LEU A 105 -4.53 -18.19 -7.60
N GLY A 106 -3.40 -18.47 -8.22
CA GLY A 106 -2.63 -17.39 -8.82
C GLY A 106 -1.34 -17.81 -9.50
N ASP A 107 -0.65 -16.80 -10.01
CA ASP A 107 0.60 -16.92 -10.74
C ASP A 107 1.79 -16.69 -9.80
N TYR A 108 2.88 -17.39 -10.09
CA TYR A 108 4.18 -17.14 -9.48
C TYR A 108 5.16 -16.61 -10.52
N THR A 109 5.69 -15.41 -10.29
CA THR A 109 6.68 -14.78 -11.16
C THR A 109 8.07 -14.90 -10.53
N PRO A 110 8.95 -15.79 -11.03
CA PRO A 110 10.31 -15.89 -10.53
C PRO A 110 11.13 -14.66 -10.96
N ILE A 111 11.57 -13.87 -9.99
CA ILE A 111 12.40 -12.68 -10.21
C ILE A 111 13.27 -12.40 -8.99
N PHE A 112 14.41 -11.73 -9.19
CA PHE A 112 15.19 -11.23 -8.05
C PHE A 112 14.43 -10.12 -7.34
N LEU A 113 14.42 -10.17 -6.00
CA LEU A 113 13.77 -9.17 -5.15
C LEU A 113 14.24 -7.74 -5.47
N SER A 114 15.52 -7.56 -5.81
CA SER A 114 16.11 -6.28 -6.21
C SER A 114 15.57 -5.71 -7.53
N ASP A 115 15.03 -6.55 -8.40
CA ASP A 115 14.53 -6.15 -9.72
C ASP A 115 13.04 -5.77 -9.69
N ILE A 116 12.29 -6.23 -8.68
CA ILE A 116 10.85 -5.93 -8.54
C ILE A 116 10.57 -4.41 -8.51
N PRO A 117 11.32 -3.57 -7.76
CA PRO A 117 11.12 -2.12 -7.79
C PRO A 117 11.23 -1.52 -9.21
N ARG A 118 12.03 -2.10 -10.09
CA ARG A 118 12.13 -1.64 -11.49
C ARG A 118 10.83 -1.90 -12.26
N LEU A 119 10.14 -3.00 -11.99
CA LEU A 119 8.85 -3.32 -12.63
C LEU A 119 7.78 -2.27 -12.28
N PHE A 120 7.73 -1.85 -11.02
CA PHE A 120 6.81 -0.78 -10.58
C PHE A 120 7.16 0.56 -11.23
N ARG A 121 8.44 0.96 -11.19
CA ARG A 121 8.89 2.25 -11.76
C ARG A 121 8.75 2.35 -13.28
N SER A 122 8.93 1.24 -13.99
CA SER A 122 8.78 1.20 -15.45
C SER A 122 7.33 1.11 -15.90
N GLY A 123 6.41 0.73 -15.01
CA GLY A 123 5.02 0.42 -15.36
C GLY A 123 4.84 -0.94 -16.05
N GLU A 124 5.88 -1.77 -16.15
CA GLU A 124 5.77 -3.17 -16.59
C GLU A 124 4.80 -3.96 -15.69
N LEU A 125 4.78 -3.62 -14.40
CA LEU A 125 3.77 -4.06 -13.45
C LEU A 125 3.16 -2.84 -12.76
N PRO A 126 2.03 -2.30 -13.27
CA PRO A 126 1.38 -1.16 -12.67
C PRO A 126 0.70 -1.56 -11.36
N VAL A 127 0.76 -0.69 -10.37
CA VAL A 127 0.09 -0.84 -9.08
C VAL A 127 -1.04 0.17 -9.02
N ASP A 128 -2.29 -0.27 -8.98
CA ASP A 128 -3.43 0.65 -8.91
C ASP A 128 -3.60 1.16 -7.48
N VAL A 129 -3.52 0.26 -6.51
CA VAL A 129 -3.68 0.57 -5.08
C VAL A 129 -2.61 -0.11 -4.25
N ALA A 130 -1.93 0.64 -3.37
CA ALA A 130 -1.03 0.07 -2.37
C ALA A 130 -1.63 0.16 -0.97
N LEU A 131 -1.82 -1.00 -0.33
CA LEU A 131 -2.20 -1.12 1.08
C LEU A 131 -0.93 -1.27 1.91
N ILE A 132 -0.60 -0.25 2.69
CA ILE A 132 0.63 -0.23 3.49
C ILE A 132 0.34 0.04 4.96
N GLN A 133 1.35 -0.11 5.80
CA GLN A 133 1.30 0.26 7.20
C GLN A 133 2.43 1.23 7.51
N THR A 134 2.14 2.26 8.30
CA THR A 134 3.11 3.31 8.63
C THR A 134 3.05 3.70 10.10
N THR A 135 4.04 4.44 10.57
CA THR A 135 3.95 5.23 11.80
C THR A 135 2.92 6.36 11.63
N PRO A 136 2.47 6.98 12.73
CA PRO A 136 1.87 8.31 12.67
C PRO A 136 2.83 9.33 12.04
N PRO A 137 2.31 10.41 11.42
CA PRO A 137 3.15 11.49 10.91
C PRO A 137 3.91 12.18 12.04
N ASN A 138 5.16 12.54 11.79
CA ASN A 138 5.96 13.36 12.69
C ASN A 138 5.61 14.86 12.55
N GLU A 139 6.35 15.74 13.24
CA GLU A 139 6.13 17.21 13.22
C GLU A 139 6.25 17.84 11.82
N GLN A 140 6.88 17.14 10.88
CA GLN A 140 7.10 17.58 9.50
C GLN A 140 6.12 16.95 8.50
N GLY A 141 5.14 16.17 8.97
CA GLY A 141 4.20 15.45 8.10
C GLY A 141 4.78 14.20 7.44
N MET A 142 5.90 13.67 7.95
CA MET A 142 6.51 12.45 7.43
C MET A 142 6.03 11.22 8.22
N CYS A 143 5.59 10.19 7.50
CA CYS A 143 5.30 8.86 8.02
C CYS A 143 6.45 7.90 7.66
N SER A 144 6.82 7.00 8.56
CA SER A 144 7.81 5.95 8.27
C SER A 144 7.12 4.62 7.97
N LEU A 145 7.62 3.88 6.97
CA LEU A 145 7.24 2.49 6.70
C LEU A 145 7.74 1.50 7.77
N GLY A 146 8.61 1.97 8.66
CA GLY A 146 9.13 1.20 9.79
C GLY A 146 9.89 -0.05 9.35
N ILE A 147 9.34 -1.21 9.69
CA ILE A 147 10.03 -2.51 9.53
C ILE A 147 10.00 -3.06 8.10
N SER A 148 9.17 -2.52 7.20
CA SER A 148 9.08 -3.02 5.82
C SER A 148 9.26 -1.90 4.79
N VAL A 149 10.47 -1.84 4.24
CA VAL A 149 10.84 -0.93 3.15
C VAL A 149 10.88 -1.67 1.82
N ASP A 150 11.53 -2.84 1.83
CA ASP A 150 11.73 -3.78 0.71
C ASP A 150 11.24 -3.31 -0.67
N ILE A 151 10.21 -3.94 -1.22
CA ILE A 151 9.51 -3.48 -2.42
C ILE A 151 8.35 -2.56 -2.07
N THR A 152 7.95 -2.51 -0.79
CA THR A 152 6.83 -1.72 -0.26
C THR A 152 6.97 -0.23 -0.57
N LYS A 153 8.18 0.33 -0.39
CA LYS A 153 8.47 1.74 -0.70
C LYS A 153 8.24 2.03 -2.17
N SER A 154 8.81 1.21 -3.06
CA SER A 154 8.64 1.37 -4.50
C SER A 154 7.19 1.13 -4.94
N ALA A 155 6.48 0.20 -4.33
CA ALA A 155 5.06 -0.02 -4.62
C ALA A 155 4.22 1.20 -4.24
N ALA A 156 4.44 1.76 -3.05
CA ALA A 156 3.72 2.94 -2.57
C ALA A 156 3.98 4.18 -3.45
N GLU A 157 5.23 4.42 -3.87
CA GLU A 157 5.59 5.59 -4.69
C GLU A 157 5.07 5.52 -6.12
N ASN A 158 4.83 4.32 -6.65
CA ASN A 158 4.38 4.11 -8.02
C ASN A 158 2.91 3.69 -8.10
N ALA A 159 2.21 3.60 -6.97
CA ALA A 159 0.80 3.26 -6.94
C ALA A 159 -0.06 4.46 -7.39
N GLY A 160 -1.14 4.18 -8.14
CA GLY A 160 -2.13 5.19 -8.47
C GLY A 160 -2.83 5.77 -7.22
N PHE A 161 -2.96 4.95 -6.18
CA PHE A 161 -3.51 5.36 -4.90
C PHE A 161 -2.91 4.59 -3.72
N VAL A 162 -2.65 5.25 -2.60
CA VAL A 162 -2.08 4.63 -1.39
C VAL A 162 -3.08 4.71 -0.23
N ILE A 163 -3.32 3.58 0.42
CA ILE A 163 -4.10 3.50 1.66
C ILE A 163 -3.15 3.04 2.77
N ALA A 164 -2.89 3.91 3.73
CA ALA A 164 -2.01 3.63 4.85
C ALA A 164 -2.79 3.31 6.12
N GLN A 165 -2.52 2.13 6.71
CA GLN A 165 -2.91 1.82 8.08
C GLN A 165 -1.90 2.46 9.04
N VAL A 166 -2.31 3.51 9.74
CA VAL A 166 -1.44 4.18 10.72
C VAL A 166 -1.42 3.36 12.02
N ASN A 167 -0.23 2.88 12.39
CA ASN A 167 0.00 2.10 13.59
C ASN A 167 1.00 2.81 14.52
N PRO A 168 0.58 3.34 15.69
CA PRO A 168 1.47 3.93 16.68
C PRO A 168 2.55 2.98 17.25
N GLN A 169 2.38 1.67 17.08
CA GLN A 169 3.37 0.65 17.48
C GLN A 169 4.36 0.30 16.36
N MET A 170 4.14 0.77 15.13
CA MET A 170 5.14 0.66 14.06
C MET A 170 6.37 1.48 14.49
N PRO A 171 7.58 0.88 14.53
CA PRO A 171 8.76 1.62 14.93
C PRO A 171 9.16 2.62 13.84
N TRP A 172 9.66 3.78 14.26
CA TRP A 172 10.32 4.71 13.36
C TRP A 172 11.74 4.20 13.05
N THR A 173 12.00 3.83 11.80
CA THR A 173 13.33 3.38 11.36
C THR A 173 14.06 4.49 10.59
N MET A 174 15.38 4.38 10.46
CA MET A 174 16.18 5.28 9.61
C MET A 174 16.30 4.72 8.19
N GLY A 175 16.71 5.57 7.24
CA GLY A 175 16.93 5.20 5.84
C GLY A 175 15.81 5.69 4.92
N ASP A 176 15.71 5.09 3.74
CA ASP A 176 14.75 5.48 2.69
C ASP A 176 13.38 4.84 2.92
N ASN A 177 12.69 5.26 3.97
CA ASN A 177 11.43 4.67 4.41
C ASN A 177 10.30 5.69 4.59
N LEU A 178 10.56 6.95 4.26
CA LEU A 178 9.66 8.05 4.58
C LEU A 178 8.68 8.30 3.44
N LEU A 179 7.42 8.56 3.79
CA LEU A 179 6.37 9.02 2.90
C LEU A 179 5.78 10.30 3.48
N TYR A 180 5.45 11.27 2.64
CA TYR A 180 4.79 12.51 3.04
C TYR A 180 3.28 12.36 2.92
N VAL A 181 2.54 13.00 3.83
CA VAL A 181 1.06 13.00 3.85
C VAL A 181 0.44 13.86 2.75
#